data_AF-A0A536SF09-F1
#
_entry.id   AF-A0A536SF09-F1
#
_cell.length_a   1.000
_cell.length_b   1.000
_cell.length_c   1.000
_cell.angle_alpha   90.00
_cell.angle_beta   90.00
_cell.angle_gamma   90.00
#
_symmetry.space_group_name_H-M   'P 1'
#
loop_
_entity.id
_entity.type
_entity.pdbx_description
1 polymer ?
#
loop_
_entity_poly.entity_id
_entity_poly.type
_entity_poly.pdbx_seq_one_letter_code
_entity_poly.pdbx_strand_id
1 'polypeptide(L)'
;MAIASLPRVNAGIYADMLHRAAATLGGVSRLALRLEAPPEEVRKWIAGAEEPPLAAFLEALDVVAQGPYARGFRRLRVAAIRTG
;
A
#
# COMPACT_ATOMS: atom_id res chain seq x y z
N MET A 1 15.43 24.66 -5.60
CA MET A 1 14.89 23.65 -6.53
C MET A 1 13.83 22.86 -5.76
N ALA A 2 12.57 23.31 -5.81
CA ALA A 2 11.44 22.70 -5.11
C ALA A 2 10.58 21.99 -6.15
N ILE A 3 10.61 20.67 -6.16
CA ILE A 3 9.79 19.84 -7.04
C ILE A 3 8.36 19.80 -6.48
N ALA A 4 7.47 20.51 -7.17
CA ALA A 4 6.01 20.43 -7.18
C ALA A 4 5.32 19.82 -5.95
N SER A 5 4.90 20.67 -5.01
CA SER A 5 3.77 20.39 -4.14
C SER A 5 2.50 20.29 -4.97
N LEU A 6 2.06 19.06 -5.25
CA LEU A 6 0.78 18.78 -5.92
C LEU A 6 -0.38 19.36 -5.09
N PRO A 7 -1.47 19.82 -5.73
CA PRO A 7 -2.51 20.60 -5.08
C PRO A 7 -3.23 19.80 -3.98
N ARG A 8 -3.63 20.51 -2.92
CA ARG A 8 -4.26 20.05 -1.66
C ARG A 8 -5.66 19.40 -1.80
N VAL A 9 -5.96 18.80 -2.96
CA VAL A 9 -7.24 18.16 -3.29
C VAL A 9 -7.22 16.65 -2.97
N ASN A 10 -6.04 16.06 -2.72
CA ASN A 10 -5.83 14.60 -2.65
C ASN A 10 -5.41 14.02 -1.29
N ALA A 11 -5.21 14.84 -0.24
CA ALA A 11 -4.77 14.33 1.07
C ALA A 11 -5.71 13.24 1.63
N GLY A 12 -7.03 13.40 1.38
CA GLY A 12 -8.02 12.39 1.72
C GLY A 12 -7.83 11.08 0.96
N ILE A 13 -7.58 11.14 -0.35
CA ILE A 13 -7.34 9.94 -1.18
C ILE A 13 -6.05 9.22 -0.77
N TYR A 14 -4.99 9.96 -0.44
CA TYR A 14 -3.73 9.38 0.02
C TYR A 14 -3.90 8.73 1.39
N ALA A 15 -4.55 9.42 2.33
CA ALA A 15 -4.88 8.88 3.65
C ALA A 15 -5.73 7.60 3.55
N ASP A 16 -6.77 7.61 2.71
CA ASP A 16 -7.64 6.45 2.47
C ASP A 16 -6.86 5.28 1.87
N MET A 17 -5.93 5.57 0.95
CA MET A 17 -5.07 4.55 0.33
C MET A 17 -4.15 3.89 1.36
N LEU A 18 -3.50 4.68 2.21
CA LEU A 18 -2.65 4.16 3.29
C LEU A 18 -3.48 3.40 4.33
N HIS A 19 -4.70 3.86 4.64
CA HIS A 19 -5.61 3.14 5.51
C HIS A 19 -5.95 1.75 4.97
N ARG A 20 -6.27 1.65 3.67
CA ARG A 20 -6.53 0.37 2.98
C ARG A 20 -5.31 -0.52 2.94
N ALA A 21 -4.13 0.02 2.67
CA ALA A 21 -2.88 -0.74 2.71
C ALA A 21 -2.59 -1.31 4.11
N ALA A 22 -2.81 -0.51 5.16
CA ALA A 22 -2.70 -0.98 6.54
C ALA A 22 -3.70 -2.12 6.81
N ALA A 23 -4.95 -2.00 6.38
CA ALA A 23 -5.94 -3.07 6.52
C ALA A 23 -5.50 -4.36 5.80
N THR A 24 -4.97 -4.25 4.58
CA THR A 24 -4.46 -5.40 3.80
C THR A 24 -3.30 -6.12 4.50
N LEU A 25 -2.37 -5.38 5.11
CA LEU A 25 -1.22 -5.97 5.81
C LEU A 25 -1.56 -6.46 7.23
N GLY A 26 -2.70 -6.05 7.80
CA GLY A 26 -3.12 -6.38 9.16
C GLY A 26 -2.68 -5.37 10.21
N GLY A 27 -2.50 -4.10 9.83
CA GLY A 27 -2.37 -2.96 10.73
C GLY A 27 -1.26 -1.97 10.37
N VAL A 28 -1.27 -0.83 11.06
CA VAL A 28 -0.33 0.29 10.84
C VAL A 28 1.13 -0.11 11.09
N SER A 29 1.40 -0.93 12.11
CA SER A 29 2.78 -1.37 12.42
C SER A 29 3.41 -2.16 11.27
N ARG A 30 2.64 -3.00 10.59
CA ARG A 30 3.14 -3.77 9.43
C ARG A 30 3.31 -2.91 8.19
N LEU A 31 2.41 -1.93 8.01
CA LEU A 31 2.58 -0.93 6.96
C LEU A 31 3.84 -0.09 7.20
N ALA A 32 4.08 0.39 8.42
CA ALA A 32 5.27 1.15 8.77
C ALA A 32 6.57 0.40 8.48
N LEU A 33 6.62 -0.91 8.80
CA LEU A 33 7.74 -1.77 8.42
C LEU A 33 7.90 -1.89 6.90
N ARG A 34 6.80 -2.03 6.15
CA ARG A 34 6.81 -2.16 4.69
C ARG A 34 7.24 -0.87 3.98
N LEU A 35 6.93 0.28 4.58
CA LEU A 35 7.27 1.62 4.10
C LEU A 35 8.63 2.12 4.60
N GLU A 36 9.29 1.36 5.47
CA GLU A 36 10.54 1.76 6.14
C GLU A 36 10.42 3.13 6.84
N ALA A 37 9.24 3.40 7.42
CA ALA A 37 8.90 4.68 8.04
C ALA A 37 8.55 4.52 9.52
N PRO A 38 8.76 5.55 10.36
CA PRO A 38 8.32 5.53 11.76
C PRO A 38 6.80 5.36 11.87
N PRO A 39 6.29 4.48 12.77
CA PRO A 39 4.85 4.23 12.92
C PRO A 39 4.05 5.50 13.24
N GLU A 40 4.63 6.45 13.96
CA GLU A 40 3.97 7.71 14.29
C GLU A 40 3.77 8.61 13.07
N GLU A 41 4.72 8.64 12.13
CA GLU A 41 4.57 9.37 10.86
C GLU A 41 3.47 8.74 10.01
N VAL A 42 3.48 7.41 9.90
CA VAL A 42 2.43 6.68 9.15
C VAL A 42 1.04 6.95 9.73
N ARG A 43 0.90 7.04 11.06
CA ARG A 43 -0.37 7.42 11.71
C ARG A 43 -0.82 8.82 11.31
N LYS A 44 0.10 9.78 11.25
CA LYS A 44 -0.23 11.15 10.82
C LYS A 44 -0.65 11.20 9.36
N TRP A 45 -0.01 10.43 8.49
CA TRP A 45 -0.40 10.33 7.08
C TRP A 45 -1.78 9.70 6.91
N ILE A 46 -2.07 8.62 7.65
CA ILE A 46 -3.39 7.98 7.65
C ILE A 46 -4.47 8.92 8.23
N ALA A 47 -4.12 9.75 9.22
CA ALA A 47 -5.02 10.75 9.77
C ALA A 47 -5.19 11.98 8.86
N GLY A 48 -4.45 12.07 7.75
CA GLY A 48 -4.42 13.24 6.88
C GLY A 48 -3.78 14.48 7.52
N ALA A 49 -3.10 14.32 8.67
CA ALA A 49 -2.46 15.40 9.40
C ALA A 49 -1.14 15.85 8.74
N GLU A 50 -0.47 14.93 8.05
CA GLU A 50 0.72 15.19 7.24
C GLU A 50 0.56 14.49 5.88
N GLU A 51 1.21 15.02 4.85
CA GLU A 51 1.18 14.42 3.52
C GLU A 51 2.24 13.31 3.43
N PRO A 52 1.88 12.08 3.03
CA PRO A 52 2.86 11.03 2.85
C PRO A 52 3.80 11.36 1.66
N PRO A 53 5.08 10.97 1.73
CA PRO A 53 5.95 11.00 0.57
C PRO A 53 5.36 10.19 -0.59
N LEU A 54 5.58 10.61 -1.83
CA LEU A 54 5.07 9.92 -3.02
C LEU A 54 5.45 8.43 -3.04
N ALA A 55 6.68 8.09 -2.64
CA ALA A 55 7.14 6.71 -2.56
C ALA A 55 6.27 5.85 -1.62
N ALA A 56 5.85 6.40 -0.47
CA ALA A 56 4.99 5.71 0.47
C ALA A 56 3.58 5.49 -0.09
N PHE A 57 3.07 6.46 -0.85
CA PHE A 57 1.78 6.32 -1.55
C PHE A 57 1.83 5.23 -2.64
N LEU A 58 2.89 5.19 -3.45
CA LEU A 58 3.06 4.17 -4.49
C LEU A 58 3.18 2.76 -3.90
N GLU A 59 3.94 2.60 -2.81
CA GLU A 59 4.02 1.32 -2.11
C GLU A 59 2.67 0.89 -1.50
N ALA A 60 1.87 1.84 -0.98
CA ALA A 60 0.52 1.55 -0.52
C ALA A 60 -0.38 1.06 -1.67
N LEU A 61 -0.25 1.62 -2.88
CA LEU A 61 -0.92 1.13 -4.09
C LEU A 61 -0.52 -0.30 -4.41
N ASP A 62 0.77 -0.61 -4.39
CA ASP A 62 1.26 -1.96 -4.67
C ASP A 62 0.72 -2.97 -3.65
N VAL A 63 0.71 -2.63 -2.35
CA VAL A 63 0.14 -3.48 -1.30
C VAL A 63 -1.33 -3.81 -1.58
N VAL A 64 -2.13 -2.83 -1.96
CA VAL A 64 -3.56 -3.03 -2.23
C VAL A 64 -3.78 -3.73 -3.57
N ALA A 65 -2.95 -3.47 -4.58
CA ALA A 65 -3.00 -4.14 -5.87
C ALA A 65 -2.66 -5.64 -5.79
N GLN A 66 -1.77 -6.04 -4.88
CA GLN A 66 -1.55 -7.47 -4.57
C GLN A 66 -2.81 -8.11 -3.96
N GLY A 67 -3.64 -7.32 -3.26
CA GLY A 67 -4.92 -7.74 -2.71
C GLY A 67 -4.79 -8.77 -1.57
N PRO A 68 -5.89 -9.03 -0.83
CA PRO A 68 -5.91 -10.05 0.23
C PRO A 68 -5.74 -11.49 -0.31
N TYR A 69 -5.87 -11.67 -1.63
CA TYR A 69 -5.74 -12.95 -2.32
C TYR A 69 -4.33 -13.25 -2.83
N ALA A 70 -3.35 -12.32 -2.71
CA ALA A 70 -1.95 -12.63 -2.98
C ALA A 70 -1.34 -13.64 -2.01
N ARG A 71 -2.11 -14.17 -1.04
CA ARG A 71 -1.75 -15.36 -0.26
C ARG A 71 -1.54 -16.56 -1.19
N GLY A 72 -0.31 -16.66 -1.66
CA GLY A 72 0.18 -17.74 -2.48
C GLY A 72 -0.13 -17.51 -3.95
N PHE A 73 0.90 -17.12 -4.70
CA PHE A 73 1.21 -17.89 -5.89
C PHE A 73 1.40 -19.36 -5.49
N ARG A 74 0.31 -20.08 -5.20
CA ARG A 74 0.27 -21.53 -5.41
C ARG A 74 0.63 -21.65 -6.87
N ARG A 75 1.85 -22.11 -7.17
CA ARG A 75 2.22 -22.51 -8.53
C ARG A 75 1.11 -23.44 -9.00
N LEU A 76 0.23 -22.95 -9.86
CA LEU A 76 -0.80 -23.75 -10.47
C LEU A 76 -0.05 -24.76 -11.34
N ARG A 77 0.13 -25.97 -10.81
CA ARG A 77 0.66 -27.10 -11.58
C ARG A 77 -0.48 -27.56 -12.48
N VAL A 78 -0.57 -26.96 -13.66
CA VAL A 78 -1.44 -27.45 -14.71
C VAL A 78 -0.82 -28.73 -15.24
N ALA A 79 -1.37 -29.88 -14.84
CA ALA A 79 -1.09 -31.13 -15.55
C ALA A 79 -1.83 -31.07 -16.89
N ALA A 80 -1.08 -31.00 -17.98
CA ALA A 80 -1.66 -31.16 -19.30
C ALA A 80 -2.17 -32.60 -19.43
N ILE A 81 -3.49 -32.79 -19.38
CA ILE A 81 -4.10 -34.07 -19.71
C ILE A 81 -4.07 -34.18 -21.23
N ARG A 82 -3.22 -35.08 -21.74
CA ARG A 82 -3.26 -35.51 -23.14
C ARG A 82 -4.40 -36.52 -23.28
N THR A 83 -5.54 -36.07 -23.80
CA THR A 83 -6.54 -36.97 -24.37
C THR A 83 -6.02 -37.45 -25.72
N GLY A 84 -5.90 -38.77 -25.86
CA GLY A 84 -5.49 -39.45 -27.10
C GLY A 84 -6.59 -39.55 -28.12
#